data_AF-A0A3D5HRT6-F1
#
_entry.id   AF-A0A3D5HRT6-F1
#
_cell.length_a   1.000
_cell.length_b   1.000
_cell.length_c   1.000
_cell.angle_alpha   90.00
_cell.angle_beta   90.00
_cell.angle_gamma   90.00
#
_symmetry.space_group_name_H-M   'P 1'
#
loop_
_entity.id
_entity.type
_entity.pdbx_description
1 polymer ?
#
loop_
_entity_poly.entity_id
_entity_poly.type
_entity_poly.pdbx_seq_one_letter_code
_entity_poly.pdbx_strand_id
1 'polypeptide(L)'
;MQLDEGKEKFILAWGKLALEWGVNKTMGQVHALLLVAHSPLSCEDIMKHLKISRGNANTTIRALQDWGIVYKHNIVGDRKDYFIGEKDVWQVFTHILLKRKQKELDPMIKMLQSVSTVEGKCEASDEFCKMIRDLKHFSTKADSMLETILRSKGNMLLGGFMRMGK
;
A
#
# COMPACT_ATOMS: atom_id res chain seq x y z
N MET A 1 6.15 9.97 -28.05
CA MET A 1 5.75 8.79 -27.25
C MET A 1 4.27 8.59 -27.44
N GLN A 2 3.87 7.43 -27.94
CA GLN A 2 2.45 7.07 -28.09
C GLN A 2 1.86 6.59 -26.75
N LEU A 3 0.52 6.52 -26.65
CA LEU A 3 -0.16 6.11 -25.40
C LEU A 3 0.32 4.75 -24.89
N ASP A 4 0.44 3.77 -25.78
CA ASP A 4 0.81 2.41 -25.40
C ASP A 4 2.27 2.32 -24.92
N GLU A 5 3.19 3.04 -25.56
CA GLU A 5 4.57 3.18 -25.09
C GLU A 5 4.63 3.83 -23.70
N GLY A 6 3.79 4.84 -23.46
CA GLY A 6 3.69 5.52 -22.17
C GLY A 6 3.19 4.59 -21.06
N LYS A 7 2.16 3.78 -21.35
CA LYS A 7 1.62 2.77 -20.40
C LYS A 7 2.66 1.70 -20.09
N GLU A 8 3.34 1.17 -21.10
CA GLU A 8 4.37 0.14 -20.89
C GLU A 8 5.52 0.69 -20.03
N LYS A 9 6.02 1.89 -20.35
CA LYS A 9 7.07 2.54 -19.56
C LYS A 9 6.63 2.77 -18.11
N PHE A 10 5.38 3.20 -17.90
CA PHE A 10 4.82 3.38 -16.55
C PHE A 10 4.75 2.06 -15.79
N ILE A 11 4.20 1.00 -16.38
CA ILE A 11 4.06 -0.33 -15.75
C ILE A 11 5.44 -0.88 -15.35
N LEU A 12 6.43 -0.78 -16.23
CA LEU A 12 7.79 -1.24 -15.96
C LEU A 12 8.45 -0.44 -14.82
N ALA A 13 8.38 0.89 -14.87
CA ALA A 13 8.97 1.76 -13.87
C ALA A 13 8.30 1.58 -12.49
N TRP A 14 6.98 1.50 -12.45
CA TRP A 14 6.23 1.29 -11.22
C TRP A 14 6.50 -0.08 -10.59
N GLY A 15 6.63 -1.12 -11.43
CA GLY A 15 7.06 -2.45 -10.98
C GLY A 15 8.47 -2.46 -10.37
N LYS A 16 9.39 -1.65 -10.92
CA LYS A 16 10.74 -1.48 -10.35
C LYS A 16 10.70 -0.74 -9.00
N LEU A 17 9.93 0.35 -8.94
CA LEU A 17 9.75 1.12 -7.70
C LEU A 17 9.16 0.26 -6.57
N ALA A 18 8.22 -0.63 -6.89
CA ALA A 18 7.63 -1.55 -5.92
C ALA A 18 8.70 -2.42 -5.22
N LEU A 19 9.70 -2.90 -5.96
CA LEU A 19 10.82 -3.68 -5.38
C LEU A 19 11.61 -2.87 -4.36
N GLU A 20 11.90 -1.61 -4.66
CA GLU A 20 12.63 -0.70 -3.76
C GLU A 20 11.86 -0.46 -2.45
N TRP A 21 10.53 -0.63 -2.47
CA TRP A 21 9.62 -0.49 -1.33
C TRP A 21 9.31 -1.82 -0.61
N GLY A 22 10.02 -2.90 -0.97
CA GLY A 22 9.86 -4.22 -0.37
C GLY A 22 8.64 -5.00 -0.87
N VAL A 23 8.05 -4.60 -1.99
CA VAL A 23 6.92 -5.27 -2.64
C VAL A 23 7.42 -5.99 -3.89
N ASN A 24 6.91 -7.19 -4.18
CA ASN A 24 7.38 -7.92 -5.36
C ASN A 24 7.05 -7.16 -6.67
N LYS A 25 7.90 -7.35 -7.69
CA LYS A 25 7.80 -6.65 -8.97
C LYS A 25 6.44 -6.84 -9.65
N THR A 26 5.95 -8.07 -9.71
CA THR A 26 4.72 -8.39 -10.43
C THR A 26 3.50 -7.73 -9.81
N MET A 27 3.46 -7.62 -8.47
CA MET A 27 2.41 -6.91 -7.75
C MET A 27 2.40 -5.42 -8.07
N GLY A 28 3.58 -4.80 -8.15
CA GLY A 28 3.71 -3.44 -8.67
C GLY A 28 3.18 -3.31 -10.10
N GLN A 29 3.53 -4.24 -10.99
CA GLN A 29 3.10 -4.20 -12.39
C GLN A 29 1.59 -4.41 -12.58
N VAL A 30 0.98 -5.36 -11.86
CA VAL A 30 -0.47 -5.60 -11.90
C VAL A 30 -1.22 -4.38 -11.35
N HIS A 31 -0.75 -3.80 -10.25
CA HIS A 31 -1.33 -2.57 -9.71
C HIS A 31 -1.23 -1.42 -10.72
N ALA A 32 -0.06 -1.21 -11.31
CA ALA A 32 0.16 -0.17 -12.33
C ALA A 32 -0.76 -0.34 -13.53
N LEU A 33 -0.88 -1.57 -14.05
CA LEU A 33 -1.77 -1.90 -15.15
C LEU A 33 -3.23 -1.52 -14.82
N LEU A 34 -3.73 -1.96 -13.66
CA LEU A 34 -5.10 -1.68 -13.22
C LEU A 34 -5.34 -0.19 -12.90
N LEU A 35 -4.29 0.54 -12.48
CA LEU A 35 -4.35 1.98 -12.23
C LEU A 35 -4.54 2.78 -13.52
N VAL A 36 -3.92 2.37 -14.64
CA VAL A 36 -4.01 3.08 -15.93
C VAL A 36 -4.98 2.43 -16.94
N ALA A 37 -5.59 1.30 -16.58
CA ALA A 37 -6.63 0.66 -17.39
C ALA A 37 -7.87 1.57 -17.48
N HIS A 38 -8.39 1.74 -18.69
CA HIS A 38 -9.58 2.53 -18.98
C HIS A 38 -10.88 1.76 -18.71
N SER A 39 -10.83 0.43 -18.68
CA SER A 39 -11.95 -0.46 -18.41
C SER A 39 -11.52 -1.56 -17.43
N PRO A 40 -12.48 -2.20 -16.74
CA PRO A 40 -12.20 -3.38 -15.92
C PRO A 40 -11.47 -4.45 -16.74
N LEU A 41 -10.49 -5.11 -16.13
CA LEU A 41 -9.71 -6.17 -16.75
C LEU A 41 -10.01 -7.50 -16.09
N SER A 42 -10.19 -8.56 -16.89
CA SER A 42 -10.25 -9.91 -16.35
C SER A 42 -8.86 -10.43 -15.97
N CYS A 43 -8.80 -11.53 -15.23
CA CYS A 43 -7.52 -12.21 -14.97
C CYS A 43 -6.80 -12.61 -16.27
N GLU A 44 -7.55 -13.02 -17.31
CA GLU A 44 -6.99 -13.38 -18.61
C GLU A 44 -6.37 -12.18 -19.33
N ASP A 45 -6.99 -11.00 -19.23
CA ASP A 45 -6.44 -9.76 -19.78
C ASP A 45 -5.13 -9.37 -19.08
N ILE A 46 -5.10 -9.42 -17.75
CA ILE A 46 -3.91 -9.12 -16.95
C ILE A 46 -2.76 -10.07 -17.31
N MET A 47 -3.04 -11.37 -17.44
CA MET A 47 -2.06 -12.37 -17.88
C MET A 47 -1.49 -12.02 -19.25
N LYS A 48 -2.37 -11.67 -20.21
CA LYS A 48 -1.98 -11.34 -21.58
C LYS A 48 -1.13 -10.08 -21.64
N HIS A 49 -1.51 -9.03 -20.92
CA HIS A 49 -0.79 -7.76 -20.88
C HIS A 49 0.60 -7.89 -20.25
N LEU A 50 0.73 -8.63 -19.14
CA LEU A 50 1.97 -8.70 -18.37
C LEU A 50 2.80 -9.94 -18.64
N LYS A 51 2.29 -10.87 -19.47
CA LYS A 51 2.93 -12.16 -19.79
C LYS A 51 3.26 -12.96 -18.52
N ILE A 52 2.29 -13.02 -17.60
CA ILE A 52 2.40 -13.77 -16.33
C ILE A 52 1.45 -14.97 -16.30
N SER A 53 1.77 -15.96 -15.46
CA SER A 53 0.92 -17.14 -15.31
C SER A 53 -0.40 -16.82 -14.60
N ARG A 54 -1.42 -17.65 -14.83
CA ARG A 54 -2.73 -17.54 -14.15
C ARG A 54 -2.60 -17.60 -12.63
N GLY A 55 -1.74 -18.49 -12.13
CA GLY A 55 -1.47 -18.61 -10.70
C GLY A 55 -0.90 -17.31 -10.13
N ASN A 56 0.10 -16.72 -10.78
CA ASN A 56 0.71 -15.46 -10.37
C ASN A 56 -0.28 -14.29 -10.44
N ALA A 57 -1.05 -14.19 -11.53
CA ALA A 57 -2.09 -13.16 -11.66
C ALA A 57 -3.12 -13.25 -10.52
N ASN A 58 -3.66 -14.45 -10.25
CA ASN A 58 -4.66 -14.64 -9.21
C ASN A 58 -4.14 -14.33 -7.80
N THR A 59 -2.93 -14.79 -7.45
CA THR A 59 -2.36 -14.50 -6.11
C THR A 59 -2.06 -13.02 -5.96
N THR A 60 -1.57 -12.37 -7.01
CA THR A 60 -1.29 -10.93 -7.01
C THR A 60 -2.56 -10.10 -6.90
N ILE A 61 -3.61 -10.44 -7.66
CA ILE A 61 -4.91 -9.75 -7.59
C ILE A 61 -5.50 -9.87 -6.19
N ARG A 62 -5.52 -11.08 -5.60
CA ARG A 62 -6.00 -11.29 -4.23
C ARG A 62 -5.21 -10.46 -3.22
N ALA A 63 -3.89 -10.46 -3.33
CA ALA A 63 -3.06 -9.62 -2.48
C ALA A 63 -3.46 -8.14 -2.63
N LEU A 64 -3.58 -7.60 -3.85
CA LEU A 64 -3.97 -6.22 -4.06
C LEU A 64 -5.39 -5.89 -3.52
N GLN A 65 -6.31 -6.86 -3.56
CA GLN A 65 -7.62 -6.76 -2.91
C GLN A 65 -7.49 -6.73 -1.38
N ASP A 66 -6.63 -7.58 -0.79
CA ASP A 66 -6.35 -7.57 0.66
C ASP A 66 -5.70 -6.27 1.12
N TRP A 67 -4.95 -5.60 0.24
CA TRP A 67 -4.43 -4.25 0.44
C TRP A 67 -5.49 -3.16 0.25
N GLY A 68 -6.66 -3.49 -0.31
CA GLY A 68 -7.76 -2.55 -0.53
C GLY A 68 -7.53 -1.59 -1.70
N ILE A 69 -6.59 -1.88 -2.60
CA ILE A 69 -6.24 -0.99 -3.72
C ILE A 69 -6.67 -1.54 -5.09
N VAL A 70 -7.29 -2.72 -5.09
CA VAL A 70 -7.96 -3.34 -6.25
C VAL A 70 -9.29 -3.89 -5.79
N TYR A 71 -10.31 -3.77 -6.65
CA TYR A 71 -11.67 -4.22 -6.36
C TYR A 71 -12.18 -5.13 -7.46
N LYS A 72 -13.05 -6.06 -7.09
CA LYS A 72 -13.79 -6.89 -8.05
C LYS A 72 -14.92 -6.06 -8.66
N HIS A 73 -15.10 -6.20 -9.97
CA HIS A 73 -16.16 -5.57 -10.75
C HIS A 73 -16.89 -6.67 -11.52
N ASN A 74 -18.22 -6.67 -11.47
CA ASN A 74 -19.05 -7.64 -12.18
C ASN A 74 -19.72 -6.95 -13.36
N ILE A 75 -19.66 -7.58 -14.53
CA ILE A 75 -20.32 -7.10 -15.74
C ILE A 75 -21.58 -7.94 -15.95
N VAL A 76 -22.73 -7.29 -16.08
CA VAL A 76 -24.02 -7.98 -16.26
C VAL A 76 -24.00 -8.80 -17.53
N GLY A 77 -24.40 -10.07 -17.44
CA GLY A 77 -24.41 -11.01 -18.56
C GLY A 77 -23.07 -11.70 -18.83
N ASP A 78 -21.98 -11.25 -18.20
CA ASP A 78 -20.71 -11.95 -18.22
C ASP A 78 -20.51 -12.78 -16.95
N ARG A 79 -19.90 -13.96 -17.09
CA ARG A 79 -19.56 -14.86 -15.98
C ARG A 79 -18.13 -14.68 -15.49
N LYS A 80 -17.32 -13.89 -16.18
CA LYS A 80 -15.93 -13.61 -15.78
C LYS A 80 -15.87 -12.62 -14.63
N ASP A 81 -14.85 -12.80 -13.81
CA ASP A 81 -14.45 -11.82 -12.79
C ASP A 81 -13.60 -10.72 -13.44
N TYR A 82 -13.99 -9.47 -13.25
CA TYR A 82 -13.20 -8.31 -13.65
C TYR A 82 -12.66 -7.57 -12.43
N PHE A 83 -11.60 -6.81 -12.66
CA PHE A 83 -10.88 -6.09 -11.62
C PHE A 83 -10.60 -4.66 -12.04
N ILE A 84 -10.71 -3.74 -11.08
CA ILE A 84 -10.41 -2.32 -11.23
C ILE A 84 -9.44 -1.90 -10.12
N GLY A 85 -8.49 -1.01 -10.45
CA GLY A 85 -7.65 -0.36 -9.44
C GLY A 85 -8.36 0.82 -8.79
N GLU A 86 -8.05 1.11 -7.54
CA GLU A 86 -8.43 2.38 -6.89
C GLU A 86 -7.82 3.56 -7.66
N LYS A 87 -8.67 4.50 -8.08
CA LYS A 87 -8.26 5.65 -8.91
C LYS A 87 -7.98 6.89 -8.08
N ASP A 88 -8.47 6.95 -6.84
CA ASP A 88 -8.11 7.99 -5.90
C ASP A 88 -6.74 7.68 -5.27
N VAL A 89 -5.73 8.44 -5.67
CA VAL A 89 -4.35 8.28 -5.19
C VAL A 89 -4.24 8.47 -3.68
N TRP A 90 -5.08 9.32 -3.07
CA TRP A 90 -5.12 9.50 -1.63
C TRP A 90 -5.65 8.24 -0.93
N GLN A 91 -6.66 7.59 -1.51
CA GLN A 91 -7.17 6.32 -1.01
C GLN A 91 -6.13 5.20 -1.13
N VAL A 92 -5.42 5.12 -2.26
CA VAL A 92 -4.28 4.19 -2.43
C VAL A 92 -3.26 4.40 -1.32
N PHE A 93 -2.82 5.65 -1.10
CA PHE A 93 -1.82 5.99 -0.10
C PHE A 93 -2.28 5.64 1.33
N THR A 94 -3.49 6.03 1.72
CA THR A 94 -4.04 5.78 3.06
C THR A 94 -4.25 4.29 3.33
N HIS A 95 -4.73 3.52 2.34
CA HIS A 95 -4.84 2.06 2.44
C HIS A 95 -3.47 1.40 2.65
N ILE A 96 -2.45 1.82 1.90
CA ILE A 96 -1.08 1.32 2.08
C ILE A 96 -0.55 1.65 3.48
N LEU A 97 -0.67 2.91 3.93
CA LEU A 97 -0.22 3.31 5.26
C LEU A 97 -0.91 2.52 6.37
N LEU A 98 -2.22 2.35 6.29
CA LEU A 98 -2.99 1.61 7.29
C LEU A 98 -2.55 0.14 7.35
N LYS A 99 -2.36 -0.50 6.19
CA LYS A 99 -1.91 -1.88 6.12
C LYS A 99 -0.48 -2.05 6.63
N ARG A 100 0.42 -1.12 6.34
CA ARG A 100 1.80 -1.15 6.89
C ARG A 100 1.81 -0.91 8.39
N LYS A 101 1.01 0.04 8.89
CA LYS A 101 0.82 0.24 10.33
C LYS A 101 0.43 -1.08 11.02
N GLN A 102 -0.61 -1.75 10.51
CA GLN A 102 -1.10 -3.01 11.06
C GLN A 102 -0.08 -4.14 10.99
N LYS A 103 0.70 -4.24 9.90
CA LYS A 103 1.65 -5.34 9.69
C LYS A 103 3.01 -5.13 10.33
N GLU A 104 3.45 -3.87 10.51
CA GLU A 104 4.83 -3.54 10.87
C GLU A 104 4.90 -2.73 12.17
N LEU A 105 4.17 -1.61 12.25
CA LEU A 105 4.25 -0.70 13.40
C LEU A 105 3.54 -1.25 14.65
N ASP A 106 2.31 -1.73 14.51
CA ASP A 106 1.52 -2.23 15.64
C ASP A 106 2.21 -3.43 16.33
N PRO A 107 2.74 -4.44 15.61
CA PRO A 107 3.48 -5.53 16.23
C PRO A 107 4.77 -5.07 16.92
N MET A 108 5.50 -4.12 16.33
CA MET A 108 6.69 -3.55 16.94
C MET A 108 6.35 -2.83 18.26
N ILE A 109 5.29 -2.02 18.29
CA ILE A 109 4.84 -1.34 19.52
C ILE A 109 4.47 -2.35 20.60
N LYS A 110 3.73 -3.42 20.25
CA LYS A 110 3.38 -4.49 21.19
C LYS A 110 4.61 -5.19 21.77
N MET A 111 5.60 -5.49 20.93
CA MET A 111 6.86 -6.09 21.37
C MET A 111 7.63 -5.15 22.32
N LEU A 112 7.74 -3.86 21.97
CA LEU A 112 8.38 -2.86 22.84
C LEU A 112 7.67 -2.73 24.19
N GLN A 113 6.35 -2.85 24.22
CA GLN A 113 5.58 -2.87 25.46
C GLN A 113 5.91 -4.12 26.31
N SER A 114 5.97 -5.31 25.71
CA SER A 114 6.25 -6.53 26.47
C SER A 114 7.64 -6.54 27.10
N VAL A 115 8.65 -6.01 26.41
CA VAL A 115 10.03 -5.96 26.93
C VAL A 115 10.30 -4.76 27.85
N SER A 116 9.40 -3.78 27.89
CA SER A 116 9.52 -2.61 28.77
C SER A 116 9.32 -2.91 30.27
N THR A 117 9.03 -4.17 30.62
CA THR A 117 8.88 -4.65 32.01
C THR A 117 10.21 -5.04 32.64
N VAL A 118 11.31 -5.10 31.87
CA VAL A 118 12.64 -5.38 32.40
C VAL A 118 13.07 -4.25 33.34
N GLU A 119 13.59 -4.63 34.51
CA GLU A 119 14.08 -3.71 35.53
C GLU A 119 15.60 -3.51 35.39
N GLY A 120 16.05 -2.26 35.57
CA GLY A 120 17.46 -1.91 35.66
C GLY A 120 18.07 -2.42 36.96
N LYS A 121 18.92 -3.45 36.88
CA LYS A 121 19.61 -4.11 38.01
C LYS A 121 21.14 -4.07 37.88
N CYS A 122 21.63 -3.71 36.71
CA CYS A 122 23.04 -3.52 36.38
C CYS A 122 23.16 -2.62 35.14
N GLU A 123 24.38 -2.17 34.85
CA GLU A 123 24.70 -1.29 33.72
C GLU A 123 24.12 -1.79 32.38
N ALA A 124 24.25 -3.08 32.09
CA ALA A 124 23.71 -3.66 30.84
C ALA A 124 22.17 -3.56 30.76
N SER A 125 21.47 -3.82 31.86
CA SER A 125 20.01 -3.70 31.90
C SER A 125 19.54 -2.25 31.89
N ASP A 126 20.33 -1.31 32.44
CA ASP A 126 20.01 0.12 32.40
C ASP A 126 20.08 0.68 30.98
N GLU A 127 21.14 0.34 30.23
CA GLU A 127 21.30 0.73 28.83
C GLU A 127 20.19 0.11 27.95
N PHE A 128 19.84 -1.15 28.20
CA PHE A 128 18.70 -1.79 27.53
C PHE A 128 17.40 -1.03 27.80
N CYS A 129 17.08 -0.75 29.07
CA CYS A 129 15.86 -0.04 29.46
C CYS A 129 15.76 1.34 28.81
N LYS A 130 16.89 2.06 28.73
CA LYS A 130 16.99 3.35 28.06
C LYS A 130 16.65 3.23 26.57
N MET A 131 17.27 2.29 25.85
CA MET A 131 17.01 2.08 24.43
C MET A 131 15.55 1.70 24.15
N ILE A 132 14.96 0.79 24.95
CA ILE A 132 13.55 0.41 24.81
C ILE A 132 12.62 1.61 25.04
N ARG A 133 12.93 2.47 26.01
CA ARG A 133 12.16 3.68 26.29
C ARG A 133 12.20 4.66 25.11
N ASP A 134 13.38 4.87 24.53
CA ASP A 134 13.58 5.76 23.39
C ASP A 134 12.83 5.24 22.15
N LEU A 135 12.95 3.94 21.84
CA LEU A 135 12.23 3.29 20.75
C LEU A 135 10.72 3.36 20.93
N LYS A 136 10.21 3.13 22.16
CA LYS A 136 8.79 3.22 22.47
C LYS A 136 8.27 4.63 22.24
N HIS A 137 8.97 5.63 22.77
CA HIS A 137 8.59 7.03 22.60
C HIS A 137 8.60 7.46 21.14
N PHE A 138 9.61 7.07 20.36
CA PHE A 138 9.65 7.34 18.92
C PHE A 138 8.48 6.67 18.18
N SER A 139 8.25 5.38 18.45
CA SER A 139 7.19 4.60 17.78
C SER A 139 5.80 5.17 18.07
N THR A 140 5.51 5.58 19.31
CA THR A 140 4.24 6.22 19.66
C THR A 140 4.05 7.58 18.99
N LYS A 141 5.13 8.36 18.81
CA LYS A 141 5.07 9.62 18.04
C LYS A 141 4.79 9.37 16.57
N ALA A 142 5.51 8.43 15.96
CA ALA A 142 5.27 8.03 14.57
C ALA A 142 3.83 7.57 14.36
N ASP A 143 3.29 6.77 15.30
CA ASP A 143 1.91 6.31 15.27
C ASP A 143 0.90 7.46 15.30
N SER A 144 1.12 8.42 16.20
CA SER A 144 0.27 9.62 16.33
C SER A 144 0.30 10.49 15.06
N MET A 145 1.47 10.61 14.41
CA MET A 145 1.60 11.30 13.13
C MET A 145 0.82 10.60 12.02
N LEU A 146 0.93 9.27 11.93
CA LEU A 146 0.16 8.48 10.96
C LEU A 146 -1.35 8.66 11.16
N GLU A 147 -1.83 8.58 12.40
CA GLU A 147 -3.25 8.83 12.71
C GLU A 147 -3.71 10.24 12.30
N THR A 148 -2.84 11.24 12.49
CA THR A 148 -3.12 12.61 12.06
C THR A 148 -3.24 12.71 10.53
N ILE A 149 -2.32 12.07 9.79
CA ILE A 149 -2.36 12.00 8.32
C ILE A 149 -3.66 11.32 7.86
N LEU A 150 -4.02 10.19 8.46
CA LEU A 150 -5.22 9.43 8.11
C LEU A 150 -6.52 10.22 8.37
N ARG A 151 -6.56 11.03 9.43
CA ARG A 151 -7.69 11.92 9.75
C ARG A 151 -7.78 13.15 8.86
N SER A 152 -6.66 13.59 8.25
CA SER A 152 -6.57 14.82 7.47
C SER A 152 -7.36 14.83 6.14
N LYS A 153 -7.99 13.71 5.78
CA LYS A 153 -8.84 13.53 4.59
C LYS A 153 -9.89 14.64 4.41
N GLY A 154 -10.34 15.27 5.50
CA GLY A 154 -11.25 16.42 5.44
C GLY A 154 -10.65 17.70 4.86
N ASN A 155 -9.37 18.00 5.11
CA ASN A 155 -8.81 19.33 4.80
C ASN A 155 -8.13 19.42 3.42
N MET A 156 -7.56 18.31 2.92
CA MET A 156 -6.85 18.32 1.63
C MET A 156 -7.81 18.32 0.43
N LEU A 157 -8.95 17.62 0.54
CA LEU A 157 -10.01 17.67 -0.47
C LEU A 157 -10.59 19.09 -0.60
N LEU A 158 -10.77 19.82 0.51
CA LEU A 158 -11.25 21.22 0.50
C LEU A 158 -10.23 22.21 -0.12
N GLY A 159 -8.93 21.97 0.04
CA GLY A 159 -7.88 22.85 -0.50
C GLY A 159 -7.58 22.64 -2.00
N GLY A 160 -7.84 21.45 -2.54
CA GLY A 160 -7.59 21.12 -3.96
C GLY A 160 -8.62 21.69 -4.92
N PHE A 161 -9.90 21.76 -4.51
CA PHE A 161 -10.98 22.31 -5.34
C PHE A 161 -10.99 23.85 -5.40
N MET A 162 -10.25 24.56 -4.54
CA MET A 162 -10.22 26.03 -4.50
C MET A 162 -9.10 26.68 -5.34
N ARG A 163 -8.20 25.88 -5.95
CA ARG A 163 -7.10 26.38 -6.81
C ARG A 163 -7.24 26.04 -8.30
N MET A 164 -8.34 25.42 -8.71
CA MET A 164 -8.62 25.06 -10.11
C MET A 164 -9.80 25.86 -10.71
N GLY A 165 -10.04 27.05 -10.18
CA GLY A 165 -11.03 28.00 -10.67
C GLY A 165 -10.46 29.41 -10.77
N LYS A 166 -9.36 29.57 -11.51
CA LYS A 166 -8.93 30.83 -12.15
C LYS A 166 -8.19 30.51 -13.43
#